data_AF-A0A1N6HA16-F1
#
_entry.id   AF-A0A1N6HA16-F1
#
_cell.length_a   1.000
_cell.length_b   1.000
_cell.length_c   1.000
_cell.angle_alpha   90.00
_cell.angle_beta   90.00
_cell.angle_gamma   90.00
#
_symmetry.space_group_name_H-M   'P 1'
#
loop_
_entity.id
_entity.type
_entity.pdbx_description
1 polymer ?
#
loop_
_entity_poly.entity_id
_entity_poly.type
_entity_poly.pdbx_seq_one_letter_code
_entity_poly.pdbx_strand_id
1 'polypeptide(L)'
;MKKSILGTAVVSAFALAGTANAAIITGELTGGIAFDNGGVFQESIPVIVGNNHQDSNNLFAFNENQGVALDADVGGLTAGTLVNSHYVFFDPLARGTTGVGYVDFDGEIIGVLSGKADMDATDTLLGLGAVNYVSVSLRGLEAADSFNVVGNRLNIDFRASSPGDYIRVLTAPVPEPSTWAMMIGGFGLVGGAMRRRRKMTTKVSYA
;
A
#
# COMPACT_ATOMS: atom_id res chain seq x y z
N MET A 1 -49.62 -30.80 31.76
CA MET A 1 -48.42 -29.99 32.06
C MET A 1 -47.23 -30.61 31.34
N LYS A 2 -46.58 -29.87 30.42
CA LYS A 2 -45.17 -29.99 30.01
C LYS A 2 -44.94 -28.95 28.90
N LYS A 3 -44.31 -27.84 29.25
CA LYS A 3 -43.96 -26.73 28.36
C LYS A 3 -42.63 -27.06 27.68
N SER A 4 -42.57 -27.05 26.35
CA SER A 4 -41.31 -27.06 25.61
C SER A 4 -40.77 -25.63 25.51
N ILE A 5 -39.56 -25.41 26.00
CA ILE A 5 -38.82 -24.14 25.86
C ILE A 5 -37.80 -24.37 24.76
N LEU A 6 -38.02 -23.77 23.59
CA LEU A 6 -37.04 -23.70 22.51
C LEU A 6 -36.10 -22.52 22.81
N GLY A 7 -34.91 -22.82 23.31
CA GLY A 7 -33.83 -21.85 23.48
C GLY A 7 -33.23 -21.50 22.12
N THR A 8 -33.31 -20.23 21.73
CA THR A 8 -32.69 -19.71 20.53
C THR A 8 -31.21 -19.44 20.84
N ALA A 9 -30.30 -20.20 20.24
CA ALA A 9 -28.87 -19.95 20.32
C ALA A 9 -28.51 -18.74 19.44
N VAL A 10 -28.07 -17.64 20.06
CA VAL A 10 -27.48 -16.51 19.35
C VAL A 10 -26.00 -16.81 19.17
N VAL A 11 -25.61 -17.20 17.95
CA VAL A 11 -24.20 -17.28 17.57
C VAL A 11 -23.73 -15.84 17.31
N SER A 12 -22.85 -15.33 18.18
CA SER A 12 -22.23 -14.02 18.03
C SER A 12 -20.95 -14.20 17.22
N ALA A 13 -20.97 -13.77 15.96
CA ALA A 13 -19.76 -13.72 15.14
C ALA A 13 -18.97 -12.46 15.50
N PHE A 14 -17.86 -12.62 16.21
CA PHE A 14 -16.85 -11.56 16.38
C PHE A 14 -16.05 -11.47 15.08
N ALA A 15 -16.29 -10.44 14.28
CA ALA A 15 -15.39 -10.06 13.19
C ALA A 15 -14.27 -9.20 13.79
N LEU A 16 -13.04 -9.72 13.80
CA LEU A 16 -11.85 -8.93 14.10
C LEU A 16 -11.61 -7.97 12.93
N ALA A 17 -11.68 -6.67 13.18
CA ALA A 17 -11.31 -5.65 12.21
C ALA A 17 -9.78 -5.65 12.06
N GLY A 18 -9.29 -5.93 10.85
CA GLY A 18 -7.91 -5.66 10.47
C GLY A 18 -7.83 -4.34 9.73
N THR A 19 -6.79 -3.55 9.98
CA THR A 19 -6.45 -2.37 9.17
C THR A 19 -6.26 -2.81 7.72
N ALA A 20 -6.92 -2.15 6.76
CA ALA A 20 -6.64 -2.39 5.35
C ALA A 20 -5.22 -1.91 5.04
N ASN A 21 -4.37 -2.80 4.52
CA ASN A 21 -3.04 -2.44 4.03
C ASN A 21 -3.18 -1.67 2.72
N ALA A 22 -2.38 -0.63 2.53
CA ALA A 22 -2.28 0.03 1.23
C ALA A 22 -1.59 -0.86 0.20
N ALA A 23 -1.80 -0.54 -1.07
CA ALA A 23 -1.39 -1.35 -2.20
C ALA A 23 -0.80 -0.49 -3.33
N ILE A 24 0.21 -1.05 -3.99
CA ILE A 24 0.56 -0.66 -5.35
C ILE A 24 -0.55 -1.17 -6.27
N ILE A 25 -1.11 -0.27 -7.08
CA ILE A 25 -2.21 -0.58 -8.01
C ILE A 25 -1.66 -1.08 -9.34
N THR A 26 -0.67 -0.36 -9.88
CA THR A 26 -0.05 -0.68 -11.15
C THR A 26 1.25 0.11 -11.33
N GLY A 27 1.98 -0.19 -12.39
CA GLY A 27 3.12 0.59 -12.86
C GLY A 27 3.44 0.21 -14.30
N GLU A 28 4.18 1.06 -14.98
CA GLU A 28 4.58 0.84 -16.37
C GLU A 28 5.86 1.61 -16.70
N LEU A 29 6.74 1.01 -17.50
CA LEU A 29 7.76 1.74 -18.25
C LEU A 29 7.14 2.24 -19.55
N THR A 30 7.23 3.53 -19.80
CA THR A 30 6.62 4.22 -20.95
C THR A 30 7.65 4.77 -21.93
N GLY A 31 8.94 4.73 -21.58
CA GLY A 31 10.02 5.17 -22.45
C GLY A 31 11.41 4.92 -21.87
N GLY A 32 12.42 5.37 -22.61
CA GLY A 32 13.84 5.16 -22.29
C GLY A 32 14.39 3.84 -22.82
N ILE A 33 15.70 3.66 -22.66
CA ILE A 33 16.43 2.49 -23.18
C ILE A 33 15.89 1.18 -22.59
N ALA A 34 15.48 1.19 -21.32
CA ALA A 34 14.91 0.04 -20.65
C ALA A 34 13.62 -0.44 -21.33
N PHE A 35 12.71 0.49 -21.64
CA PHE A 35 11.46 0.22 -22.35
C PHE A 35 11.71 -0.31 -23.76
N ASP A 36 12.61 0.32 -24.51
CA ASP A 36 12.95 -0.11 -25.88
C ASP A 36 13.55 -1.52 -25.91
N ASN A 37 14.22 -1.91 -24.82
CA ASN A 37 14.76 -3.25 -24.62
C ASN A 37 13.76 -4.23 -23.97
N GLY A 38 12.47 -3.89 -23.92
CA GLY A 38 11.40 -4.76 -23.44
C GLY A 38 11.27 -4.84 -21.91
N GLY A 39 11.84 -3.88 -21.18
CA GLY A 39 11.65 -3.75 -19.74
C GLY A 39 10.19 -3.53 -19.38
N VAL A 40 9.75 -4.15 -18.28
CA VAL A 40 8.38 -4.07 -17.78
C VAL A 40 8.33 -3.64 -16.32
N PHE A 41 7.16 -3.23 -15.85
CA PHE A 41 6.93 -3.11 -14.42
C PHE A 41 6.76 -4.48 -13.77
N GLN A 42 7.37 -4.66 -12.60
CA GLN A 42 7.30 -5.89 -11.83
C GLN A 42 7.11 -5.59 -10.33
N GLU A 43 5.92 -5.90 -9.82
CA GLU A 43 5.69 -5.92 -8.37
C GLU A 43 6.19 -7.26 -7.80
N SER A 44 7.25 -7.22 -6.99
CA SER A 44 7.79 -8.43 -6.35
C SER A 44 8.63 -8.10 -5.14
N ILE A 45 8.45 -8.85 -4.06
CA ILE A 45 9.26 -8.73 -2.83
C ILE A 45 10.57 -9.52 -3.03
N PRO A 46 11.74 -8.87 -3.08
CA PRO A 46 13.01 -9.56 -3.22
C PRO A 46 13.54 -10.06 -1.88
N VAL A 47 14.51 -10.98 -1.89
CA VAL A 47 15.27 -11.34 -0.67
C VAL A 47 16.31 -10.26 -0.35
N ILE A 48 16.91 -9.68 -1.39
CA ILE A 48 17.94 -8.64 -1.28
C ILE A 48 17.60 -7.54 -2.29
N VAL A 49 17.68 -6.28 -1.87
CA VAL A 49 17.51 -5.11 -2.76
C VAL A 49 18.69 -4.17 -2.58
N GLY A 50 19.20 -3.61 -3.68
CA GLY A 50 20.42 -2.79 -3.65
C GLY A 50 21.62 -3.51 -4.25
N ASN A 51 22.59 -2.75 -4.76
CA ASN A 51 23.92 -3.25 -5.13
C ASN A 51 23.92 -4.31 -6.25
N ASN A 52 23.32 -3.98 -7.40
CA ASN A 52 23.30 -4.82 -8.61
C ASN A 52 22.69 -6.23 -8.36
N HIS A 53 21.72 -6.37 -7.45
CA HIS A 53 21.09 -7.67 -7.19
C HIS A 53 19.91 -7.95 -8.13
N GLN A 54 19.43 -6.95 -8.87
CA GLN A 54 18.34 -7.13 -9.82
C GLN A 54 18.79 -7.18 -11.27
N ASP A 55 19.80 -6.40 -11.67
CA ASP A 55 20.47 -6.47 -12.97
C ASP A 55 19.52 -6.69 -14.15
N SER A 56 18.42 -5.92 -14.19
CA SER A 56 17.33 -6.09 -15.16
C SER A 56 16.77 -4.74 -15.60
N ASN A 57 16.30 -4.66 -16.85
CA ASN A 57 15.66 -3.47 -17.41
C ASN A 57 14.26 -3.22 -16.84
N ASN A 58 13.80 -3.98 -15.85
CA ASN A 58 12.49 -3.83 -15.27
C ASN A 58 12.46 -2.71 -14.22
N LEU A 59 11.32 -2.02 -14.15
CA LEU A 59 10.98 -1.17 -13.02
C LEU A 59 10.35 -2.04 -11.94
N PHE A 60 10.90 -2.02 -10.74
CA PHE A 60 10.40 -2.85 -9.65
C PHE A 60 9.72 -2.02 -8.58
N ALA A 61 8.73 -2.64 -7.93
CA ALA A 61 8.18 -2.11 -6.69
C ALA A 61 7.71 -3.22 -5.74
N PHE A 62 7.57 -2.90 -4.46
CA PHE A 62 6.85 -3.73 -3.50
C PHE A 62 6.36 -2.90 -2.32
N ASN A 63 5.29 -3.36 -1.68
CA ASN A 63 4.78 -2.78 -0.45
C ASN A 63 5.70 -3.17 0.71
N GLU A 64 6.05 -2.20 1.56
CA GLU A 64 6.80 -2.44 2.78
C GLU A 64 5.86 -2.44 4.01
N ASN A 65 6.31 -2.00 5.18
CA ASN A 65 5.44 -1.93 6.35
C ASN A 65 4.32 -0.89 6.14
N GLN A 66 3.12 -1.24 6.60
CA GLN A 66 1.90 -0.45 6.44
C GLN A 66 1.42 0.05 7.80
N GLY A 67 0.81 1.23 7.84
CA GLY A 67 0.25 1.83 9.05
C GLY A 67 1.30 2.10 10.13
N VAL A 68 2.49 2.56 9.74
CA VAL A 68 3.60 2.82 10.66
C VAL A 68 3.66 4.30 11.01
N ALA A 69 3.82 4.62 12.30
CA ALA A 69 4.07 5.99 12.74
C ALA A 69 5.57 6.29 12.67
N LEU A 70 5.93 7.42 12.03
CA LEU A 70 7.32 7.86 11.94
C LEU A 70 7.90 8.14 13.34
N ASP A 71 9.15 7.73 13.59
CA ASP A 71 9.85 7.97 14.85
C ASP A 71 10.70 9.26 14.84
N ALA A 72 10.94 9.81 13.65
CA ALA A 72 11.65 11.06 13.42
C ALA A 72 11.06 11.82 12.21
N ASP A 73 11.44 13.09 12.07
CA ASP A 73 11.13 13.88 10.88
C ASP A 73 11.94 13.33 9.69
N VAL A 74 11.27 13.00 8.58
CA VAL A 74 11.91 12.42 7.39
C VAL A 74 11.12 12.74 6.12
N GLY A 75 11.80 13.02 5.00
CA GLY A 75 11.11 13.31 3.74
C GLY A 75 10.15 14.50 3.79
N GLY A 76 10.38 15.46 4.69
CA GLY A 76 9.48 16.60 4.92
C GLY A 76 8.24 16.29 5.77
N LEU A 77 8.08 15.05 6.24
CA LEU A 77 7.04 14.63 7.18
C LEU A 77 7.54 14.73 8.61
N THR A 78 6.63 15.04 9.55
CA THR A 78 6.95 15.12 10.96
C THR A 78 6.85 13.76 11.65
N ALA A 79 7.65 13.55 12.70
CA ALA A 79 7.52 12.39 13.59
C ALA A 79 6.06 12.23 14.09
N GLY A 80 5.62 10.99 14.21
CA GLY A 80 4.25 10.61 14.58
C GLY A 80 3.26 10.58 13.41
N THR A 81 3.63 11.06 12.22
CA THR A 81 2.80 10.90 11.02
C THR A 81 2.62 9.42 10.71
N LEU A 82 1.37 8.98 10.55
CA LEU A 82 1.04 7.61 10.15
C LEU A 82 1.20 7.47 8.65
N VAL A 83 1.99 6.50 8.19
CA VAL A 83 2.31 6.29 6.78
C VAL A 83 2.22 4.82 6.37
N ASN A 84 2.00 4.62 5.09
CA ASN A 84 2.17 3.35 4.40
C ASN A 84 3.42 3.44 3.53
N SER A 85 4.33 2.47 3.65
CA SER A 85 5.61 2.51 2.93
C SER A 85 5.60 1.59 1.72
N HIS A 86 6.17 2.07 0.62
CA HIS A 86 6.39 1.31 -0.61
C HIS A 86 7.81 1.58 -1.10
N TYR A 87 8.41 0.58 -1.72
CA TYR A 87 9.75 0.68 -2.28
C TYR A 87 9.68 0.59 -3.79
N VAL A 88 10.28 1.54 -4.51
CA VAL A 88 10.34 1.56 -5.98
C VAL A 88 11.80 1.69 -6.40
N PHE A 89 12.21 0.89 -7.37
CA PHE A 89 13.62 0.87 -7.76
C PHE A 89 13.85 0.36 -9.18
N PHE A 90 15.00 0.74 -9.72
CA PHE A 90 15.42 0.44 -11.08
C PHE A 90 16.94 0.16 -11.08
N ASP A 91 17.31 -1.06 -11.47
CA ASP A 91 18.69 -1.54 -11.38
C ASP A 91 19.03 -2.38 -12.63
N PRO A 92 19.28 -1.73 -13.77
CA PRO A 92 19.63 -2.40 -15.01
C PRO A 92 21.11 -2.79 -15.05
N LEU A 93 21.39 -3.92 -15.69
CA LEU A 93 22.76 -4.44 -15.85
C LEU A 93 23.70 -3.45 -16.58
N ALA A 94 23.18 -2.69 -17.55
CA ALA A 94 23.95 -1.74 -18.33
C ALA A 94 23.87 -0.32 -17.73
N ARG A 95 25.02 0.26 -17.39
CA ARG A 95 25.10 1.64 -16.88
C ARG A 95 24.65 2.65 -17.94
N GLY A 96 23.96 3.70 -17.50
CA GLY A 96 23.41 4.74 -18.36
C GLY A 96 22.12 4.35 -19.05
N THR A 97 21.57 3.17 -18.76
CA THR A 97 20.22 2.77 -19.20
C THR A 97 19.20 3.71 -18.58
N THR A 98 18.33 4.29 -19.41
CA THR A 98 17.26 5.16 -18.95
C THR A 98 15.96 4.40 -18.79
N GLY A 99 15.17 4.76 -17.78
CA GLY A 99 13.82 4.24 -17.55
C GLY A 99 12.87 5.38 -17.26
N VAL A 100 11.90 5.60 -18.15
CA VAL A 100 10.81 6.56 -17.96
C VAL A 100 9.53 5.77 -17.73
N GLY A 101 8.75 6.14 -16.72
CA GLY A 101 7.59 5.35 -16.34
C GLY A 101 6.83 5.94 -15.16
N TYR A 102 5.95 5.10 -14.58
CA TYR A 102 5.21 5.47 -13.38
C TYR A 102 4.86 4.26 -12.51
N VAL A 103 4.51 4.55 -11.26
CA VAL A 103 3.90 3.62 -10.30
C VAL A 103 2.70 4.32 -9.65
N ASP A 104 1.56 3.65 -9.62
CA ASP A 104 0.32 4.09 -8.99
C ASP A 104 0.09 3.37 -7.67
N PHE A 105 -0.36 4.12 -6.67
CA PHE A 105 -0.72 3.61 -5.35
C PHE A 105 -2.21 3.82 -5.09
N ASP A 106 -2.78 3.13 -4.11
CA ASP A 106 -4.16 3.36 -3.68
C ASP A 106 -4.31 4.58 -2.76
N GLY A 107 -3.27 4.91 -2.01
CA GLY A 107 -3.17 6.11 -1.16
C GLY A 107 -2.53 7.32 -1.85
N GLU A 108 -2.88 8.52 -1.39
CA GLU A 108 -2.20 9.76 -1.80
C GLU A 108 -0.74 9.74 -1.34
N ILE A 109 0.19 10.10 -2.22
CA ILE A 109 1.60 10.20 -1.86
C ILE A 109 1.83 11.46 -1.02
N ILE A 110 2.31 11.27 0.19
CA ILE A 110 2.57 12.35 1.16
C ILE A 110 4.06 12.59 1.41
N GLY A 111 4.93 11.65 1.01
CA GLY A 111 6.37 11.80 1.10
C GLY A 111 7.11 10.88 0.14
N VAL A 112 8.30 11.30 -0.29
CA VAL A 112 9.22 10.48 -1.10
C VAL A 112 10.61 10.61 -0.52
N LEU A 113 11.22 9.49 -0.14
CA LEU A 113 12.59 9.41 0.33
C LEU A 113 13.46 8.94 -0.83
N SER A 114 14.24 9.86 -1.39
CA SER A 114 15.13 9.59 -2.51
C SER A 114 16.61 9.76 -2.16
N GLY A 115 16.92 10.21 -0.94
CA GLY A 115 18.28 10.39 -0.46
C GLY A 115 18.73 9.24 0.42
N LYS A 116 19.99 8.83 0.30
CA LYS A 116 20.61 7.77 1.11
C LYS A 116 20.31 7.89 2.61
N ALA A 117 20.49 9.07 3.18
CA ALA A 117 20.38 9.29 4.62
C ALA A 117 18.98 8.94 5.14
N ASP A 118 17.94 9.43 4.47
CA ASP A 118 16.54 9.17 4.83
C ASP A 118 16.17 7.70 4.62
N MET A 119 16.64 7.11 3.52
CA MET A 119 16.39 5.70 3.22
C MET A 119 17.04 4.77 4.26
N ASP A 120 18.30 5.02 4.62
CA ASP A 120 19.03 4.23 5.62
C ASP A 120 18.43 4.39 7.01
N ALA A 121 18.07 5.62 7.39
CA ALA A 121 17.47 5.91 8.69
C ALA A 121 16.13 5.18 8.88
N THR A 122 15.40 4.92 7.78
CA THR A 122 14.04 4.37 7.82
C THR A 122 13.94 2.88 7.52
N ASP A 123 15.01 2.19 7.12
CA ASP A 123 14.95 0.77 6.75
C ASP A 123 14.42 -0.13 7.89
N THR A 124 14.82 0.14 9.13
CA THR A 124 14.39 -0.68 10.27
C THR A 124 12.91 -0.49 10.59
N LEU A 125 12.39 0.74 10.40
CA LEU A 125 11.02 1.11 10.75
C LEU A 125 10.04 0.79 9.62
N LEU A 126 10.38 1.22 8.41
CA LEU A 126 9.49 1.19 7.24
C LEU A 126 9.72 -0.04 6.38
N GLY A 127 10.92 -0.62 6.37
CA GLY A 127 11.26 -1.79 5.56
C GLY A 127 10.70 -3.11 6.10
N LEU A 128 10.57 -4.11 5.22
CA LEU A 128 10.17 -5.45 5.60
C LEU A 128 11.34 -6.19 6.25
N GLY A 129 11.13 -6.78 7.42
CA GLY A 129 12.17 -7.58 8.11
C GLY A 129 12.64 -8.83 7.33
N ALA A 130 11.92 -9.25 6.29
CA ALA A 130 12.30 -10.34 5.41
C ALA A 130 13.21 -9.91 4.23
N VAL A 131 13.37 -8.61 4.00
CA VAL A 131 14.15 -8.05 2.89
C VAL A 131 15.47 -7.51 3.44
N ASN A 132 16.58 -7.87 2.80
CA ASN A 132 17.88 -7.27 3.08
C ASN A 132 18.09 -6.03 2.21
N TYR A 133 18.04 -4.86 2.83
CA TYR A 133 18.30 -3.57 2.18
C TYR A 133 19.79 -3.28 2.18
N VAL A 134 20.43 -3.37 1.02
CA VAL A 134 21.88 -3.16 0.91
C VAL A 134 22.16 -1.66 0.84
N SER A 135 22.67 -1.13 1.96
CA SER A 135 23.07 0.26 2.07
C SER A 135 24.48 0.49 1.50
N VAL A 136 24.54 1.14 0.34
CA VAL A 136 25.75 1.50 -0.42
C VAL A 136 25.90 3.01 -0.51
N SER A 137 27.08 3.50 -0.90
CA SER A 137 27.39 4.94 -0.90
C SER A 137 26.48 5.77 -1.81
N LEU A 138 25.98 5.17 -2.89
CA LEU A 138 25.14 5.83 -3.91
C LEU A 138 23.69 5.31 -3.90
N ARG A 139 23.19 4.82 -2.76
CA ARG A 139 21.77 4.45 -2.65
C ARG A 139 20.89 5.70 -2.70
N GLY A 140 19.83 5.65 -3.49
CA GLY A 140 18.91 6.77 -3.67
C GLY A 140 18.83 7.15 -5.14
N LEU A 141 18.53 8.43 -5.39
CA LEU A 141 18.61 9.05 -6.70
C LEU A 141 19.87 9.92 -6.82
N GLU A 142 20.43 9.96 -8.02
CA GLU A 142 21.57 10.79 -8.40
C GLU A 142 21.12 12.05 -9.15
N ALA A 143 22.07 12.94 -9.46
CA ALA A 143 21.76 14.24 -10.09
C ALA A 143 21.12 14.14 -11.48
N ALA A 144 21.24 13.00 -12.16
CA ALA A 144 20.67 12.76 -13.48
C ALA A 144 19.24 12.18 -13.42
N ASP A 145 18.76 11.82 -12.23
CA ASP A 145 17.45 11.23 -12.03
C ASP A 145 16.45 12.29 -11.63
N SER A 146 15.20 12.05 -11.99
CA SER A 146 14.10 12.88 -11.55
C SER A 146 12.84 12.06 -11.32
N PHE A 147 11.97 12.62 -10.49
CA PHE A 147 10.63 12.10 -10.29
C PHE A 147 9.68 13.28 -10.10
N ASN A 148 8.39 13.03 -10.32
CA ASN A 148 7.34 13.94 -9.86
C ASN A 148 6.18 13.14 -9.29
N VAL A 149 5.38 13.80 -8.45
CA VAL A 149 4.21 13.22 -7.82
C VAL A 149 2.96 13.94 -8.34
N VAL A 150 1.97 13.16 -8.77
CA VAL A 150 0.65 13.65 -9.18
C VAL A 150 -0.41 12.83 -8.44
N GLY A 151 -0.86 13.35 -7.28
CA GLY A 151 -1.80 12.64 -6.41
C GLY A 151 -1.21 11.34 -5.86
N ASN A 152 -1.75 10.21 -6.31
CA ASN A 152 -1.31 8.86 -5.95
C ASN A 152 -0.36 8.22 -6.99
N ARG A 153 0.06 8.99 -8.00
CA ARG A 153 1.03 8.54 -9.01
C ARG A 153 2.40 9.12 -8.75
N LEU A 154 3.40 8.25 -8.75
CA LEU A 154 4.79 8.61 -8.88
C LEU A 154 5.21 8.45 -10.35
N ASN A 155 5.63 9.53 -10.99
CA ASN A 155 6.27 9.48 -12.30
C ASN A 155 7.79 9.49 -12.12
N ILE A 156 8.49 8.67 -12.89
CA ILE A 156 9.95 8.54 -12.83
C ILE A 156 10.59 8.83 -14.19
N ASP A 157 11.78 9.41 -14.15
CA ASP A 157 12.72 9.50 -15.26
C ASP A 157 14.11 9.27 -14.69
N PHE A 158 14.54 8.02 -14.76
CA PHE A 158 15.78 7.54 -14.16
C PHE A 158 16.83 7.28 -15.21
N ARG A 159 18.08 7.56 -14.85
CA ARG A 159 19.26 7.27 -15.64
C ARG A 159 20.23 6.46 -14.79
N ALA A 160 20.00 5.16 -14.82
CA ALA A 160 20.68 4.22 -13.95
C ALA A 160 22.20 4.34 -13.97
N SER A 161 22.69 4.47 -12.75
CA SER A 161 24.07 4.30 -12.35
C SER A 161 24.23 2.96 -11.64
N SER A 162 25.45 2.58 -11.29
CA SER A 162 25.66 1.45 -10.37
C SER A 162 25.81 2.07 -8.99
N PRO A 163 25.00 1.68 -8.01
CA PRO A 163 24.40 0.36 -7.82
C PRO A 163 22.92 0.17 -8.24
N GLY A 164 22.31 1.17 -8.86
CA GLY A 164 20.88 1.26 -9.17
C GLY A 164 20.23 2.48 -8.53
N ASP A 165 18.99 2.78 -8.91
CA ASP A 165 18.22 3.93 -8.46
C ASP A 165 17.08 3.46 -7.55
N TYR A 166 16.96 4.07 -6.37
CA TYR A 166 16.05 3.61 -5.34
C TYR A 166 15.30 4.77 -4.70
N ILE A 167 14.01 4.57 -4.46
CA ILE A 167 13.20 5.50 -3.69
C ILE A 167 12.22 4.74 -2.80
N ARG A 168 11.91 5.35 -1.66
CA ARG A 168 10.82 4.91 -0.79
C ARG A 168 9.68 5.91 -0.89
N VAL A 169 8.49 5.44 -1.21
CA VAL A 169 7.28 6.24 -1.36
C VAL A 169 6.41 6.05 -0.12
N LEU A 170 5.98 7.15 0.47
CA LEU A 170 5.12 7.17 1.66
C LEU A 170 3.73 7.65 1.23
N THR A 171 2.73 6.81 1.43
CA THR A 171 1.33 7.15 1.16
C THR A 171 0.56 7.38 2.45
N ALA A 172 -0.46 8.22 2.37
CA ALA A 172 -1.39 8.42 3.46
C ALA A 172 -2.17 7.11 3.73
N PRO A 173 -2.43 6.77 5.01
CA PRO A 173 -3.34 5.70 5.36
C PRO A 173 -4.70 5.92 4.70
N VAL A 174 -5.13 4.95 3.90
CA VAL A 174 -6.46 4.97 3.29
C VAL A 174 -7.48 4.84 4.43
N PRO A 175 -8.38 5.83 4.63
CA PRO A 175 -9.41 5.72 5.65
C PRO A 175 -10.18 4.43 5.41
N GLU A 176 -10.29 3.58 6.44
CA GLU A 176 -10.90 2.25 6.30
C GLU A 176 -12.21 2.37 5.51
N PRO A 177 -12.37 1.60 4.42
CA PRO A 177 -13.44 1.85 3.48
C PRO A 177 -14.77 1.84 4.22
N SER A 178 -15.73 2.57 3.65
CA SER A 178 -17.16 2.57 3.93
C SER A 178 -17.82 1.22 4.30
N THR A 179 -17.11 0.09 4.25
CA THR A 179 -17.43 -1.20 4.88
C THR A 179 -18.13 -1.07 6.23
N TRP A 180 -17.65 -0.23 7.16
CA TRP A 180 -18.34 -0.02 8.44
C TRP A 180 -19.73 0.61 8.23
N ALA A 181 -19.80 1.68 7.45
CA ALA A 181 -21.05 2.37 7.14
C ALA A 181 -22.03 1.48 6.34
N MET A 182 -21.51 0.61 5.46
CA MET A 182 -22.28 -0.33 4.63
C MET A 182 -22.72 -1.55 5.43
N MET A 183 -21.91 -2.06 6.36
CA MET A 183 -22.31 -3.14 7.28
C MET A 183 -23.36 -2.62 8.25
N ILE A 184 -23.11 -1.49 8.92
CA ILE A 184 -24.08 -0.86 9.83
C ILE A 184 -25.35 -0.49 9.06
N GLY A 185 -25.22 0.09 7.87
CA GLY A 185 -26.34 0.42 6.99
C GLY A 185 -27.12 -0.81 6.53
N GLY A 186 -26.44 -1.87 6.10
CA GLY A 186 -27.03 -3.13 5.65
C GLY A 186 -27.74 -3.88 6.78
N PHE A 187 -27.08 -4.05 7.93
CA PHE A 187 -27.69 -4.66 9.12
C PHE A 187 -28.82 -3.79 9.69
N GLY A 188 -28.67 -2.46 9.66
CA GLY A 188 -29.72 -1.52 10.05
C GLY A 188 -30.97 -1.62 9.17
N LEU A 189 -30.79 -1.77 7.86
CA LEU A 189 -31.88 -1.99 6.90
C LEU A 189 -32.57 -3.33 7.11
N VAL A 190 -31.81 -4.42 7.24
CA VAL A 190 -32.35 -5.77 7.48
C VAL A 190 -33.10 -5.83 8.82
N GLY A 191 -32.49 -5.33 9.89
CA GLY A 191 -33.11 -5.25 11.22
C GLY A 191 -34.36 -4.36 11.23
N GLY A 192 -34.32 -3.22 10.52
CA GLY A 192 -35.47 -2.34 10.32
C GLY A 192 -36.63 -3.01 9.58
N ALA A 193 -36.33 -3.77 8.53
CA ALA A 193 -37.32 -4.53 7.77
C ALA A 193 -37.96 -5.65 8.62
N MET A 194 -37.16 -6.38 9.40
CA MET A 194 -37.66 -7.42 10.31
C MET A 194 -38.54 -6.84 11.43
N ARG A 195 -38.18 -5.68 11.99
CA ARG A 195 -38.94 -5.02 13.06
C ARG A 195 -40.25 -4.40 12.58
N ARG A 196 -40.41 -4.15 11.28
CA ARG A 196 -41.62 -3.57 10.68
C ARG A 196 -42.80 -4.55 10.57
N ARG A 197 -42.69 -5.83 10.96
CA ARG A 197 -43.83 -6.75 10.98
C ARG A 197 -44.93 -6.21 11.91
N ARG A 198 -46.03 -5.74 11.30
CA ARG A 198 -47.21 -5.18 11.97
C ARG A 198 -47.81 -6.20 12.94
N LYS A 199 -48.16 -5.76 14.15
CA LYS A 199 -49.02 -6.53 15.07
C LYS A 199 -50.34 -6.81 14.36
N MET A 200 -50.56 -8.04 13.91
CA MET A 200 -51.85 -8.44 13.37
C MET A 200 -52.81 -8.60 14.55
N THR A 201 -53.73 -7.64 14.70
CA THR A 201 -54.83 -7.74 15.65
C THR A 201 -55.84 -8.76 15.10
N THR A 202 -55.76 -9.99 15.58
CA THR A 202 -56.77 -11.01 15.31
C THR A 202 -58.06 -10.62 16.02
N LYS A 203 -59.08 -10.16 15.28
CA LYS A 203 -60.44 -10.02 15.83
C LYS A 203 -61.08 -11.40 15.80
N VAL A 204 -61.35 -11.96 16.99
CA VAL A 204 -62.16 -13.18 17.13
C VAL A 204 -63.58 -12.76 17.49
N SER A 205 -64.55 -13.17 16.69
CA SER A 205 -65.98 -13.05 16.99
C SER A 205 -66.49 -14.40 17.47
N TYR A 206 -67.09 -14.44 18.65
CA TYR A 206 -67.83 -15.62 19.12
C TYR A 206 -69.29 -15.50 18.72
N ALA A 207 -69.89 -16.63 18.36
CA ALA A 207 -71.32 -16.82 18.10
C ALA A 207 -71.98 -17.49 19.31
#